data_AF-A0A8U1BX61-F1
#
_entry.id   AF-A0A8U1BX61-F1
#
_cell.length_a   1.000
_cell.length_b   1.000
_cell.length_c   1.000
_cell.angle_alpha   90.00
_cell.angle_beta   90.00
_cell.angle_gamma   90.00
#
_symmetry.space_group_name_H-M   'P 1'
#
loop_
_entity.id
_entity.type
_entity.pdbx_description
1 polymer ?
#
loop_
_entity_poly.entity_id
_entity_poly.type
_entity_poly.pdbx_seq_one_letter_code
_entity_poly.pdbx_strand_id
1 'polypeptide(L)'
;MDWTQSRSITHVSAEQKRRFNIKLGFDILHSLVTTMSSQPSIKISKAMTLHKTAEYISQIQQERAQLYEEAQRLRGQILLLNSTINVYQLQLPVTGMPITCQRFDHMREKFREYVRARTLQNWKFWVFSIMVEPLFESYNRMVSTASVEDLCRTTLSWLDQYCSLPALRPMVLSSLRLLSTSTSILTDPSLVPEQATHAVTQAQSLPHPTRPQDHSPSTWPINTPSTWPINRENTQPM
;
A
#
# COMPACT_ATOMS: atom_id res chain seq x y z
N MET A 1 -70.68 42.50 36.05
CA MET A 1 -69.87 42.09 34.89
C MET A 1 -69.97 40.59 34.75
N ASP A 2 -70.27 40.13 33.54
CA ASP A 2 -70.88 38.82 33.26
C ASP A 2 -69.84 37.69 33.20
N TRP A 3 -69.93 36.70 34.10
CA TRP A 3 -68.96 35.59 34.22
C TRP A 3 -68.88 34.72 32.96
N THR A 4 -70.00 34.60 32.25
CA THR A 4 -70.14 33.87 30.98
C THR A 4 -69.33 34.54 29.86
N GLN A 5 -69.30 35.87 29.84
CA GLN A 5 -68.54 36.65 28.86
C GLN A 5 -67.03 36.52 29.09
N SER A 6 -66.59 36.55 30.36
CA SER A 6 -65.18 36.32 30.72
C SER A 6 -64.70 34.93 30.27
N ARG A 7 -65.51 33.89 30.50
CA ARG A 7 -65.21 32.50 30.09
C ARG A 7 -65.15 32.33 28.57
N SER A 8 -66.04 32.98 27.83
CA SER A 8 -66.03 33.00 26.36
C SER A 8 -64.76 33.65 25.81
N ILE A 9 -64.33 34.78 26.37
CA ILE A 9 -63.12 35.49 25.97
C ILE A 9 -61.87 34.64 26.21
N THR A 10 -61.77 33.97 27.37
CA THR A 10 -60.65 33.05 27.65
C THR A 10 -60.61 31.89 26.66
N HIS A 11 -61.77 31.31 26.33
CA HIS A 11 -61.86 30.22 25.36
C HIS A 11 -61.42 30.66 23.95
N VAL A 12 -61.85 31.84 23.50
CA VAL A 12 -61.44 32.41 22.20
C VAL A 12 -59.93 32.68 22.16
N SER A 13 -59.36 33.25 23.22
CA SER A 13 -57.92 33.49 23.33
C SER A 13 -57.10 32.19 23.28
N ALA A 14 -57.55 31.17 24.02
CA ALA A 14 -56.92 29.85 24.01
C ALA A 14 -56.98 29.19 22.63
N GLU A 15 -58.12 29.26 21.94
CA GLU A 15 -58.28 28.71 20.59
C GLU A 15 -57.44 29.49 19.57
N GLN A 16 -57.33 30.80 19.69
CA GLN A 16 -56.48 31.61 18.81
C GLN A 16 -55.00 31.24 18.97
N LYS A 17 -54.53 31.03 20.21
CA LYS A 17 -53.17 30.55 20.49
C LYS A 17 -52.92 29.16 19.90
N ARG A 18 -53.89 28.24 20.03
CA ARG A 18 -53.83 26.91 19.40
C ARG A 18 -53.74 26.99 17.88
N ARG A 19 -54.58 27.81 17.23
CA ARG A 19 -54.55 28.03 15.77
C ARG A 19 -53.25 28.63 15.29
N PHE A 20 -52.70 29.59 16.05
CA PHE A 20 -51.40 30.19 15.77
C PHE A 20 -50.28 29.15 15.79
N ASN A 21 -50.23 28.30 16.83
CA ASN A 21 -49.23 27.23 16.92
C ASN A 21 -49.34 26.21 15.77
N ILE A 22 -50.56 25.84 15.37
CA ILE A 22 -50.79 24.96 14.22
C ILE A 22 -50.31 25.63 12.93
N LYS A 23 -50.63 26.92 12.73
CA LYS A 23 -50.16 27.68 11.56
C LYS A 23 -48.63 27.71 11.49
N LEU A 24 -47.97 27.97 12.62
CA LEU A 24 -46.51 27.95 12.70
C LEU A 24 -45.94 26.58 12.30
N GLY A 25 -46.54 25.48 12.77
CA GLY A 25 -46.15 24.13 12.35
C GLY A 25 -46.30 23.88 10.85
N PHE A 26 -47.39 24.37 10.25
CA PHE A 26 -47.58 24.32 8.79
C PHE A 26 -46.56 25.14 8.03
N ASP A 27 -46.20 26.33 8.53
CA ASP A 27 -45.19 27.19 7.89
C ASP A 27 -43.81 26.50 7.90
N ILE A 28 -43.47 25.78 8.98
CA ILE A 28 -42.24 24.96 9.07
C ILE A 28 -42.29 23.80 8.07
N LEU A 29 -43.38 23.01 8.05
CA LEU A 29 -43.53 21.89 7.12
C LEU A 29 -43.47 22.36 5.66
N HIS A 30 -44.13 23.46 5.36
CA HIS A 30 -44.10 24.06 4.03
C HIS A 30 -42.66 24.41 3.66
N SER A 31 -41.92 25.10 4.53
CA SER A 31 -40.51 25.45 4.29
C SER A 31 -39.66 24.21 3.99
N LEU A 32 -39.79 23.12 4.76
CA LEU A 32 -39.03 21.89 4.57
C LEU A 32 -39.37 21.17 3.25
N VAL A 33 -40.62 21.25 2.81
CA VAL A 33 -41.08 20.63 1.56
C VAL A 33 -40.71 21.48 0.34
N THR A 34 -40.82 22.81 0.43
CA THR A 34 -40.54 23.70 -0.72
C THR A 34 -39.06 23.88 -1.04
N THR A 35 -38.14 23.71 -0.08
CA THR A 35 -36.70 23.78 -0.35
C THR A 35 -36.23 22.68 -1.31
N MET A 36 -36.99 21.58 -1.43
CA MET A 36 -36.69 20.42 -2.27
C MET A 36 -37.59 20.33 -3.52
N SER A 37 -38.59 21.19 -3.65
CA SER A 37 -39.46 21.27 -4.83
C SER A 37 -38.77 22.09 -5.93
N SER A 38 -38.68 21.53 -7.14
CA SER A 38 -38.16 22.23 -8.32
C SER A 38 -38.99 23.45 -8.74
N GLN A 39 -40.17 23.67 -8.14
CA GLN A 39 -41.00 24.86 -8.31
C GLN A 39 -41.35 25.49 -6.96
N PRO A 40 -40.56 26.48 -6.50
CA PRO A 40 -40.76 27.15 -5.21
C PRO A 40 -41.94 28.15 -5.16
N SER A 41 -42.60 28.42 -6.30
CA SER A 41 -43.64 29.46 -6.43
C SER A 41 -45.09 28.95 -6.42
N ILE A 42 -45.32 27.63 -6.29
CA ILE A 42 -46.67 27.08 -6.23
C ILE A 42 -47.25 27.34 -4.84
N LYS A 43 -48.43 27.98 -4.77
CA LYS A 43 -49.21 28.10 -3.53
C LYS A 43 -49.74 26.72 -3.12
N ILE A 44 -49.01 26.02 -2.27
CA ILE A 44 -49.37 24.68 -1.80
C ILE A 44 -50.46 24.82 -0.71
N SER A 45 -51.58 24.11 -0.88
CA SER A 45 -52.65 24.07 0.13
C SER A 45 -52.21 23.27 1.37
N LYS A 46 -52.81 23.51 2.53
CA LYS A 46 -52.51 22.74 3.77
C LYS A 46 -52.59 21.22 3.56
N ALA A 47 -53.60 20.75 2.81
CA ALA A 47 -53.76 19.34 2.49
C ALA A 47 -52.59 18.81 1.63
N MET A 48 -52.17 19.59 0.65
CA MET A 48 -51.02 19.24 -0.20
C MET A 48 -49.70 19.29 0.57
N THR A 49 -49.53 20.24 1.51
CA THR A 49 -48.37 20.28 2.42
C THR A 49 -48.24 19.00 3.22
N LEU A 50 -49.34 18.50 3.79
CA LEU A 50 -49.34 17.22 4.54
C LEU A 50 -49.00 16.04 3.64
N HIS A 51 -49.59 15.99 2.45
CA HIS A 51 -49.34 14.91 1.48
C HIS A 51 -47.86 14.87 1.06
N LYS A 52 -47.31 16.00 0.65
CA LYS A 52 -45.89 16.14 0.28
C LYS A 52 -44.95 15.85 1.44
N THR A 53 -45.33 16.20 2.67
CA THR A 53 -44.56 15.85 3.87
C THR A 53 -44.49 14.34 4.06
N ALA A 54 -45.61 13.62 3.88
CA ALA A 54 -45.62 12.16 4.00
C ALA A 54 -44.80 11.47 2.91
N GLU A 55 -44.87 11.96 1.66
CA GLU A 55 -44.00 11.51 0.56
C GLU A 55 -42.52 11.73 0.93
N TYR A 56 -42.18 12.92 1.43
CA TYR A 56 -40.81 13.27 1.79
C TYR A 56 -40.26 12.42 2.93
N ILE A 57 -41.06 12.14 3.97
CA ILE A 57 -40.68 11.22 5.05
C ILE A 57 -40.36 9.84 4.47
N SER A 58 -41.20 9.34 3.57
CA SER A 58 -41.01 8.04 2.93
C SER A 58 -39.74 8.01 2.09
N GLN A 59 -39.48 9.09 1.33
CA GLN A 59 -38.25 9.25 0.56
C GLN A 59 -37.00 9.24 1.45
N ILE A 60 -36.95 10.07 2.49
CA ILE A 60 -35.79 10.11 3.41
C ILE A 60 -35.57 8.74 4.08
N GLN A 61 -36.65 8.04 4.45
CA GLN A 61 -36.53 6.70 5.04
C GLN A 61 -35.92 5.71 4.05
N GLN A 62 -36.32 5.77 2.78
CA GLN A 62 -35.74 4.95 1.71
C GLN A 62 -34.27 5.30 1.46
N GLU A 63 -33.92 6.58 1.36
CA GLU A 63 -32.54 7.04 1.19
C GLU A 63 -31.64 6.60 2.35
N ARG A 64 -32.14 6.68 3.60
CA ARG A 64 -31.41 6.16 4.77
C ARG A 64 -31.18 4.65 4.69
N ALA A 65 -32.16 3.89 4.20
CA ALA A 65 -32.00 2.44 4.02
C ALA A 65 -30.94 2.12 2.95
N GLN A 66 -30.96 2.83 1.82
CA GLN A 66 -29.97 2.68 0.75
C GLN A 66 -28.54 3.00 1.22
N LEU A 67 -28.37 4.13 1.92
CA LEU A 67 -27.06 4.51 2.49
C LEU A 67 -26.56 3.48 3.51
N TYR A 68 -27.47 2.88 4.28
CA TYR A 68 -27.11 1.83 5.23
C TYR A 68 -26.62 0.56 4.50
N GLU A 69 -27.32 0.12 3.46
CA GLU A 69 -26.93 -1.03 2.65
C GLU A 69 -25.58 -0.80 1.95
N GLU A 70 -25.37 0.38 1.37
CA GLU A 70 -24.09 0.73 0.77
C GLU A 70 -22.94 0.74 1.78
N ALA A 71 -23.16 1.30 2.98
CA ALA A 71 -22.17 1.28 4.04
C ALA A 71 -21.81 -0.16 4.45
N GLN A 72 -22.77 -1.08 4.52
CA GLN A 72 -22.49 -2.50 4.79
C GLN A 72 -21.71 -3.16 3.67
N ARG A 73 -22.08 -2.90 2.41
CA ARG A 73 -21.34 -3.38 1.23
C ARG A 73 -19.89 -2.90 1.21
N LEU A 74 -19.64 -1.63 1.54
CA LEU A 74 -18.29 -1.06 1.63
C LEU A 74 -17.49 -1.70 2.76
N ARG A 75 -18.10 -1.91 3.94
CA ARG A 75 -17.45 -2.65 5.04
C ARG A 75 -17.07 -4.08 4.63
N GLY A 76 -17.95 -4.77 3.90
CA GLY A 76 -17.64 -6.10 3.36
C GLY A 76 -16.44 -6.10 2.40
N GLN A 77 -16.36 -5.11 1.51
CA GLN A 77 -15.20 -4.95 0.62
C GLN A 77 -13.91 -4.64 1.38
N ILE A 78 -13.96 -3.82 2.44
CA ILE A 78 -12.81 -3.56 3.30
C ILE A 78 -12.31 -4.86 3.94
N LEU A 79 -13.21 -5.68 4.47
CA LEU A 79 -12.85 -6.98 5.05
C LEU A 79 -12.23 -7.93 4.02
N LEU A 80 -12.82 -8.02 2.83
CA LEU A 80 -12.29 -8.84 1.74
C LEU A 80 -10.88 -8.37 1.32
N LEU A 81 -10.71 -7.06 1.13
CA LEU A 81 -9.43 -6.49 0.73
C LEU A 81 -8.36 -6.71 1.80
N ASN A 82 -8.70 -6.51 3.08
CA ASN A 82 -7.81 -6.79 4.20
C ASN A 82 -7.42 -8.28 4.27
N SER A 83 -8.36 -9.20 4.01
CA SER A 83 -8.06 -10.63 3.94
C SER A 83 -7.06 -10.94 2.82
N THR A 84 -7.28 -10.38 1.63
CA THR A 84 -6.35 -10.51 0.49
C THR A 84 -4.98 -9.94 0.80
N ILE A 85 -4.90 -8.76 1.42
CA ILE A 85 -3.64 -8.14 1.86
C ILE A 85 -2.91 -9.06 2.83
N ASN A 86 -3.60 -9.61 3.83
CA ASN A 86 -3.00 -10.53 4.80
C ASN A 86 -2.42 -11.77 4.12
N VAL A 87 -3.09 -12.35 3.12
CA VAL A 87 -2.56 -13.49 2.36
C VAL A 87 -1.24 -13.13 1.68
N TYR A 88 -1.17 -11.98 1.01
CA TYR A 88 0.07 -11.54 0.38
C TYR A 88 1.16 -11.23 1.42
N GLN A 89 0.82 -10.63 2.55
CA GLN A 89 1.77 -10.38 3.63
C GLN A 89 2.33 -11.67 4.24
N LEU A 90 1.55 -12.74 4.32
CA LEU A 90 2.03 -14.07 4.76
C LEU A 90 2.97 -14.72 3.74
N GLN A 91 2.84 -14.39 2.46
CA GLN A 91 3.77 -14.82 1.42
C GLN A 91 5.06 -13.97 1.43
N LEU A 92 5.06 -12.83 2.11
CA LEU A 92 6.25 -12.02 2.29
C LEU A 92 7.13 -12.62 3.40
N PRO A 93 8.46 -12.47 3.28
CA PRO A 93 9.38 -12.93 4.31
C PRO A 93 9.20 -12.16 5.61
N VAL A 94 9.23 -12.89 6.73
CA VAL A 94 9.06 -12.38 8.11
C VAL A 94 10.03 -11.26 8.48
N THR A 95 11.15 -11.12 7.76
CA THR A 95 12.20 -10.14 8.01
C THR A 95 11.95 -8.74 7.45
N GLY A 96 10.88 -8.49 6.69
CA GLY A 96 10.59 -7.15 6.15
C GLY A 96 11.66 -6.59 5.20
N MET A 97 12.62 -7.42 4.77
CA MET A 97 13.63 -7.05 3.79
C MET A 97 12.93 -6.79 2.46
N PRO A 98 13.27 -5.69 1.74
CA PRO A 98 12.64 -5.39 0.46
C PRO A 98 12.80 -6.60 -0.46
N ILE A 99 11.74 -6.94 -1.20
CA ILE A 99 11.68 -8.07 -2.17
C ILE A 99 12.90 -8.04 -3.09
N THR A 100 13.41 -6.84 -3.39
CA THR A 100 14.66 -6.62 -4.13
C THR A 100 15.87 -7.30 -3.48
N CYS A 101 16.09 -7.19 -2.16
CA CYS A 101 17.23 -7.80 -1.45
C CYS A 101 17.23 -9.34 -1.54
N GLN A 102 16.08 -9.98 -1.36
CA GLN A 102 16.01 -11.43 -1.50
C GLN A 102 16.22 -11.90 -2.93
N ARG A 103 15.70 -11.15 -3.90
CA ARG A 103 15.96 -11.41 -5.31
C ARG A 103 17.45 -11.27 -5.63
N PHE A 104 18.13 -10.25 -5.10
CA PHE A 104 19.58 -10.07 -5.24
C PHE A 104 20.34 -11.29 -4.72
N ASP A 105 20.06 -11.71 -3.49
CA ASP A 105 20.72 -12.86 -2.88
C ASP A 105 20.46 -14.16 -3.66
N HIS A 106 19.23 -14.36 -4.13
CA HIS A 106 18.88 -15.52 -4.94
C HIS A 106 19.62 -15.54 -6.29
N MET A 107 19.66 -14.42 -7.01
CA MET A 107 20.37 -14.32 -8.29
C MET A 107 21.88 -14.50 -8.11
N ARG A 108 22.44 -13.96 -7.02
CA ARG A 108 23.84 -14.16 -6.65
C ARG A 108 24.15 -15.63 -6.37
N GLU A 109 23.27 -16.36 -5.70
CA GLU A 109 23.43 -17.80 -5.50
C GLU A 109 23.40 -18.57 -6.83
N LYS A 110 22.47 -18.22 -7.73
CA LYS A 110 22.40 -18.83 -9.07
C LYS A 110 23.64 -18.57 -9.90
N PHE A 111 24.21 -17.36 -9.81
CA PHE A 111 25.48 -17.05 -10.45
C PHE A 111 26.63 -17.89 -9.89
N ARG A 112 26.77 -18.01 -8.56
CA ARG A 112 27.80 -18.86 -7.93
C ARG A 112 27.67 -20.33 -8.35
N GLU A 113 26.44 -20.85 -8.36
CA GLU A 113 26.15 -22.21 -8.80
C GLU A 113 26.59 -22.45 -10.26
N TYR A 114 26.26 -21.50 -11.15
CA TYR A 114 26.68 -21.56 -12.56
C TYR A 114 28.20 -21.46 -12.71
N VAL A 115 28.85 -20.52 -12.02
CA VAL A 115 30.30 -20.35 -12.02
C VAL A 115 30.99 -21.61 -11.54
N ARG A 116 30.50 -22.25 -10.48
CA ARG A 116 31.04 -23.52 -9.99
C ARG A 116 30.95 -24.60 -11.06
N ALA A 117 29.76 -24.84 -11.61
CA ALA A 117 29.54 -25.89 -12.60
C ALA A 117 30.43 -25.71 -13.84
N ARG A 118 30.57 -24.46 -14.33
CA ARG A 118 31.43 -24.14 -15.48
C ARG A 118 32.92 -24.19 -15.16
N THR A 119 33.33 -23.77 -13.97
CA THR A 119 34.73 -23.82 -13.53
C THR A 119 35.22 -25.26 -13.41
N LEU A 120 34.39 -26.18 -12.90
CA LEU A 120 34.72 -27.61 -12.83
C LEU A 120 34.87 -28.26 -14.21
N GLN A 121 34.17 -27.74 -15.23
CA GLN A 121 34.34 -28.18 -16.62
C GLN A 121 35.58 -27.55 -17.28
N ASN A 122 35.82 -26.26 -17.01
CA ASN A 122 36.92 -25.50 -17.57
C ASN A 122 37.33 -24.38 -16.60
N TRP A 123 38.48 -24.55 -15.95
CA TRP A 123 38.98 -23.61 -14.94
C TRP A 123 39.17 -22.19 -15.48
N LYS A 124 39.40 -21.99 -16.78
CA LYS A 124 39.54 -20.65 -17.39
C LYS A 124 38.25 -19.83 -17.26
N PHE A 125 37.10 -20.49 -17.13
CA PHE A 125 35.83 -19.82 -16.90
C PHE A 125 35.83 -19.05 -15.56
N TRP A 126 36.56 -19.52 -14.55
CA TRP A 126 36.66 -18.83 -13.26
C TRP A 126 37.29 -17.44 -13.39
N VAL A 127 38.36 -17.31 -14.19
CA VAL A 127 38.99 -16.02 -14.51
C VAL A 127 37.98 -15.08 -15.18
N PHE A 128 37.21 -15.60 -16.13
CA PHE A 128 36.13 -14.85 -16.77
C PHE A 128 35.04 -14.43 -15.78
N SER A 129 34.66 -15.31 -14.85
CA SER A 129 33.64 -15.01 -13.85
C SER A 129 34.00 -13.84 -12.95
N ILE A 130 35.28 -13.71 -12.56
CA ILE A 130 35.78 -12.59 -11.75
C ILE A 130 35.75 -11.26 -12.51
N MET A 131 35.90 -11.30 -13.84
CA MET A 131 35.76 -10.10 -14.68
C MET A 131 34.29 -9.70 -14.87
N VAL A 132 33.38 -10.67 -14.92
CA VAL A 132 31.95 -10.44 -15.21
C VAL A 132 31.12 -10.22 -13.95
N GLU A 133 31.55 -10.68 -12.78
CA GLU A 133 30.84 -10.54 -11.51
C GLU A 133 30.42 -9.08 -11.20
N PRO A 134 31.27 -8.05 -11.39
CA PRO A 134 30.85 -6.65 -11.18
C PRO A 134 29.75 -6.20 -12.16
N LEU A 135 29.77 -6.69 -13.40
CA LEU A 135 28.72 -6.42 -14.39
C LEU A 135 27.42 -7.11 -13.98
N PHE A 136 27.48 -8.36 -13.53
CA PHE A 136 26.32 -9.08 -13.05
C PHE A 136 25.66 -8.40 -11.85
N GLU A 137 26.45 -7.95 -10.87
CA GLU A 137 25.96 -7.23 -9.70
C GLU A 137 25.32 -5.88 -10.08
N SER A 138 25.94 -5.11 -10.96
CA SER A 138 25.37 -3.85 -11.45
C SER A 138 24.10 -4.06 -12.29
N TYR A 139 24.04 -5.11 -13.10
CA TYR A 139 22.87 -5.50 -13.89
C TYR A 139 21.68 -5.80 -12.98
N ASN A 140 21.88 -6.68 -11.99
CA ASN A 140 20.83 -7.01 -11.04
C ASN A 140 20.33 -5.75 -10.33
N ARG A 141 21.22 -4.79 -10.05
CA ARG A 141 20.88 -3.57 -9.30
C ARG A 141 20.05 -2.59 -10.10
N MET A 142 20.40 -2.41 -11.37
CA MET A 142 19.85 -1.36 -12.20
C MET A 142 18.65 -1.81 -13.04
N VAL A 143 18.63 -3.09 -13.47
CA VAL A 143 17.64 -3.57 -14.42
C VAL A 143 16.34 -3.97 -13.71
N SER A 144 15.26 -3.31 -14.11
CA SER A 144 13.92 -3.58 -13.61
C SER A 144 13.30 -4.76 -14.35
N THR A 145 12.50 -5.56 -13.63
CA THR A 145 11.66 -6.62 -14.22
C THR A 145 10.18 -6.38 -13.93
N ALA A 146 9.80 -5.12 -13.65
CA ALA A 146 8.42 -4.77 -13.35
C ALA A 146 7.49 -4.91 -14.57
N SER A 147 8.02 -4.66 -15.77
CA SER A 147 7.32 -4.83 -17.04
C SER A 147 8.32 -5.11 -18.17
N VAL A 148 7.85 -5.59 -19.32
CA VAL A 148 8.70 -5.81 -20.51
C VAL A 148 9.29 -4.49 -21.01
N GLU A 149 8.50 -3.41 -21.00
CA GLU A 149 8.96 -2.08 -21.42
C GLU A 149 10.05 -1.54 -20.47
N ASP A 150 9.83 -1.63 -19.16
CA ASP A 150 10.83 -1.22 -18.17
C ASP A 150 12.10 -2.07 -18.25
N LEU A 151 11.96 -3.37 -18.48
CA LEU A 151 13.09 -4.28 -18.69
C LEU A 151 13.93 -3.84 -19.88
N CYS A 152 13.31 -3.61 -21.04
CA CYS A 152 14.01 -3.14 -22.24
C CYS A 152 14.70 -1.79 -22.00
N ARG A 153 13.95 -0.81 -21.48
CA ARG A 153 14.47 0.55 -21.25
C ARG A 153 15.63 0.57 -20.24
N THR A 154 15.47 -0.12 -19.11
CA THR A 154 16.51 -0.15 -18.06
C THR A 154 17.72 -1.00 -18.45
N THR A 155 17.53 -2.07 -19.23
CA THR A 155 18.65 -2.86 -19.78
C THR A 155 19.50 -2.04 -20.75
N LEU A 156 18.87 -1.29 -21.67
CA LEU A 156 19.58 -0.42 -22.61
C LEU A 156 20.33 0.70 -21.88
N SER A 157 19.70 1.29 -20.86
CA SER A 157 20.32 2.30 -20.00
C SER A 157 21.52 1.74 -19.24
N TRP A 158 21.40 0.53 -18.68
CA TRP A 158 22.52 -0.17 -18.02
C TRP A 158 23.66 -0.47 -18.98
N LEU A 159 23.35 -0.94 -20.20
CA LEU A 159 24.34 -1.24 -21.22
C LEU A 159 25.17 0.00 -21.58
N ASP A 160 24.52 1.14 -21.81
CA ASP A 160 25.19 2.39 -22.16
C ASP A 160 26.12 2.89 -21.03
N GLN A 161 25.67 2.77 -19.78
CA GLN A 161 26.42 3.26 -18.62
C GLN A 161 27.57 2.34 -18.20
N TYR A 162 27.36 1.02 -18.16
CA TYR A 162 28.30 0.07 -17.55
C TYR A 162 29.09 -0.77 -18.56
N CYS A 163 28.62 -0.88 -19.80
CA CYS A 163 29.29 -1.67 -20.85
C CYS A 163 30.00 -0.80 -21.90
N SER A 164 30.10 0.52 -21.69
CA SER A 164 30.94 1.37 -22.53
C SER A 164 32.43 1.06 -22.33
N LEU A 165 33.24 1.20 -23.37
CA LEU A 165 34.69 0.94 -23.30
C LEU A 165 35.40 1.75 -22.18
N PRO A 166 35.07 3.04 -21.96
CA PRO A 166 35.62 3.81 -20.85
C PRO A 166 35.25 3.26 -19.47
N ALA A 167 34.07 2.66 -19.30
CA ALA A 167 33.63 2.06 -18.04
C ALA A 167 34.21 0.64 -17.83
N LEU A 168 34.27 -0.16 -18.90
CA LEU A 168 34.79 -1.54 -18.84
C LEU A 168 36.29 -1.60 -18.59
N ARG A 169 37.08 -0.71 -19.19
CA ARG A 169 38.54 -0.73 -19.06
C ARG A 169 39.03 -0.70 -17.60
N PRO A 170 38.63 0.25 -16.73
CA PRO A 170 39.04 0.25 -15.33
C PRO A 170 38.48 -0.94 -14.55
N MET A 171 37.28 -1.42 -14.86
CA MET A 171 36.68 -2.59 -14.21
C MET A 171 37.50 -3.86 -14.48
N VAL A 172 37.76 -4.17 -15.75
CA VAL A 172 38.53 -5.34 -16.15
C VAL A 172 39.96 -5.26 -15.61
N LEU A 173 40.62 -4.10 -15.69
CA LEU A 173 41.96 -3.93 -15.12
C LEU A 173 41.96 -4.14 -13.60
N SER A 174 40.91 -3.73 -12.89
CA SER A 174 40.77 -3.97 -11.45
C SER A 174 40.58 -5.46 -11.14
N SER A 175 39.76 -6.17 -11.91
CA SER A 175 39.58 -7.63 -11.77
C SER A 175 40.87 -8.40 -12.10
N LEU A 176 41.61 -8.00 -13.15
CA LEU A 176 42.89 -8.59 -13.51
C LEU A 176 43.96 -8.31 -12.44
N ARG A 177 43.97 -7.09 -11.88
CA ARG A 177 44.84 -6.76 -10.74
C ARG A 177 44.49 -7.63 -9.54
N LEU A 178 43.21 -7.76 -9.19
CA LEU A 178 42.76 -8.63 -8.10
C LEU A 178 43.27 -10.06 -8.31
N LEU A 179 43.00 -10.64 -9.48
CA LEU A 179 43.49 -11.97 -9.88
C LEU A 179 45.01 -12.09 -9.74
N SER A 180 45.76 -11.10 -10.20
CA SER A 180 47.23 -11.11 -10.12
C SER A 180 47.75 -11.11 -8.68
N THR A 181 47.00 -10.54 -7.74
CA THR A 181 47.36 -10.47 -6.31
C THR A 181 46.80 -11.61 -5.47
N SER A 182 45.69 -12.21 -5.88
CA SER A 182 45.01 -13.29 -5.13
C SER A 182 45.38 -14.69 -5.60
N THR A 183 46.07 -14.81 -6.73
CA THR A 183 46.48 -16.08 -7.33
C THR A 183 47.97 -16.07 -7.66
N SER A 184 48.52 -17.25 -7.92
CA SER A 184 49.90 -17.38 -8.40
C SER A 184 50.03 -17.19 -9.91
N ILE A 185 49.05 -16.59 -10.60
CA ILE A 185 49.03 -16.51 -12.07
C ILE A 185 50.27 -15.85 -12.69
N LEU A 186 50.92 -14.93 -11.97
CA LEU A 186 52.15 -14.25 -12.44
C LEU A 186 53.44 -14.97 -12.04
N THR A 187 53.40 -15.85 -11.04
CA THR A 187 54.59 -16.53 -10.49
C THR A 187 54.66 -18.00 -10.91
N ASP A 188 53.54 -18.71 -10.83
CA ASP A 188 53.36 -20.09 -11.29
C ASP A 188 51.93 -20.29 -11.84
N PRO A 189 51.76 -20.16 -13.18
CA PRO A 189 50.48 -20.36 -13.85
C PRO A 189 49.92 -21.77 -13.75
N SER A 190 50.75 -22.77 -13.45
CA SER A 190 50.33 -24.18 -13.41
C SER A 190 49.41 -24.51 -12.22
N LEU A 191 49.45 -23.68 -11.17
CA LEU A 191 48.66 -23.83 -9.95
C LEU A 191 47.27 -23.16 -10.03
N VAL A 192 47.04 -22.29 -11.02
CA VAL A 192 45.77 -21.56 -11.18
C VAL A 192 44.55 -22.47 -11.39
N PRO A 193 44.63 -23.61 -12.12
CA PRO A 193 43.53 -24.57 -12.22
C PRO A 193 43.06 -25.11 -10.87
N GLU A 194 44.01 -25.44 -9.98
CA GLU A 194 43.73 -25.94 -8.63
C GLU A 194 43.14 -24.82 -7.76
N GLN A 195 43.70 -23.61 -7.82
CA GLN A 195 43.20 -22.44 -7.11
C GLN A 195 41.76 -22.09 -7.52
N ALA A 196 41.44 -22.15 -8.80
CA ALA A 196 40.10 -21.92 -9.32
C ALA A 196 39.09 -22.96 -8.80
N THR A 197 39.47 -24.24 -8.83
CA THR A 197 38.64 -25.35 -8.33
C THR A 197 38.40 -25.22 -6.83
N HIS A 198 39.44 -24.87 -6.08
CA HIS A 198 39.37 -24.64 -4.65
C HIS A 198 38.48 -23.44 -4.29
N ALA A 199 38.60 -22.32 -5.02
CA ALA A 199 37.79 -21.12 -4.80
C ALA A 199 36.28 -21.39 -4.94
N VAL A 200 35.86 -22.18 -5.94
CA VAL A 200 34.43 -22.49 -6.15
C VAL A 200 33.87 -23.56 -5.20
N THR A 201 34.76 -24.36 -4.59
CA THR A 201 34.41 -25.42 -3.64
C THR A 201 34.36 -24.88 -2.21
N GLN A 202 35.31 -24.01 -1.83
CA GLN A 202 35.32 -23.36 -0.52
C GLN A 202 34.18 -22.35 -0.33
N ALA A 203 33.69 -21.72 -1.41
CA ALA A 203 32.54 -20.81 -1.35
C ALA A 203 31.25 -21.46 -0.82
N GLN A 204 31.18 -22.80 -0.74
CA GLN A 204 30.09 -23.56 -0.12
C GLN A 204 30.25 -23.76 1.39
N SER A 205 31.47 -23.61 1.92
CA SER A 205 31.83 -23.99 3.29
C SER A 205 31.67 -22.88 4.32
N LEU A 206 31.35 -21.65 3.91
CA LEU A 206 30.90 -20.61 4.82
C LEU A 206 29.43 -20.87 5.16
N PRO A 207 29.11 -21.30 6.40
CA PRO A 207 27.74 -21.28 6.87
C PRO A 207 27.27 -19.82 6.80
N HIS A 208 26.04 -19.63 6.36
CA HIS A 208 25.26 -18.44 6.67
C HIS A 208 25.55 -18.05 8.14
N PRO A 209 25.84 -16.79 8.51
CA PRO A 209 26.12 -16.45 9.89
C PRO A 209 24.96 -16.95 10.73
N THR A 210 25.23 -17.98 11.53
CA THR A 210 24.24 -18.56 12.42
C THR A 210 23.81 -17.42 13.33
N ARG A 211 22.56 -17.01 13.16
CA ARG A 211 21.90 -16.03 14.02
C ARG A 211 22.19 -16.44 15.47
N PRO A 212 22.70 -15.55 16.33
CA PRO A 212 22.89 -15.89 17.74
C PRO A 212 21.54 -16.37 18.29
N GLN A 213 21.52 -17.62 18.76
CA GLN A 213 20.44 -18.11 19.60
C GLN A 213 20.58 -17.40 20.93
N ASP A 214 19.81 -16.33 21.13
CA ASP A 214 19.53 -15.83 22.47
C ASP A 214 18.10 -16.22 22.83
N HIS A 215 18.06 -17.29 23.61
CA HIS A 215 17.19 -17.54 24.75
C HIS A 215 16.09 -16.48 24.99
N SER A 216 14.82 -16.91 24.93
CA SER A 216 13.75 -16.20 25.64
C SER A 216 14.09 -16.11 27.13
N PRO A 217 13.70 -15.01 27.79
CA PRO A 217 12.47 -15.12 28.56
C PRO A 217 11.57 -13.88 28.53
N SER A 218 10.32 -14.13 28.91
CA SER A 218 9.37 -13.19 29.52
C SER A 218 8.46 -12.36 28.59
N THR A 219 7.26 -12.93 28.41
CA THR A 219 5.95 -12.31 28.68
C THR A 219 5.94 -10.80 28.93
N TRP A 220 5.29 -10.05 28.03
CA TRP A 220 4.61 -8.79 28.34
C TRP A 220 3.17 -8.83 27.81
N PRO A 221 2.22 -8.20 28.52
CA PRO A 221 0.84 -8.66 28.57
C PRO A 221 -0.02 -8.15 27.41
N ILE A 222 -1.01 -8.98 27.09
CA ILE A 222 -2.22 -8.64 26.36
C ILE A 222 -3.02 -7.62 27.18
N ASN A 223 -3.11 -6.37 26.71
CA ASN A 223 -4.33 -5.54 26.69
C ASN A 223 -3.99 -4.07 26.39
N THR A 224 -4.50 -3.53 25.27
CA THR A 224 -5.55 -2.48 25.22
C THR A 224 -5.70 -1.93 23.79
N PRO A 225 -6.90 -1.42 23.43
CA PRO A 225 -7.24 -1.01 22.06
C PRO A 225 -6.83 0.45 21.81
N SER A 226 -5.93 0.68 20.85
CA SER A 226 -5.58 2.03 20.42
C SER A 226 -6.42 2.46 19.22
N THR A 227 -7.46 3.23 19.54
CA THR A 227 -8.10 4.25 18.71
C THR A 227 -7.08 5.07 17.91
N TRP A 228 -7.24 5.10 16.59
CA TRP A 228 -6.58 6.07 15.72
C TRP A 228 -7.18 7.47 15.96
N PRO A 229 -6.38 8.53 16.14
CA PRO A 229 -6.91 9.88 16.19
C PRO A 229 -7.21 10.33 14.75
N ILE A 230 -8.50 10.52 14.46
CA ILE A 230 -8.98 11.26 13.31
C ILE A 230 -8.65 12.74 13.56
N ASN A 231 -7.70 13.28 12.81
CA ASN A 231 -7.48 14.73 12.73
C ASN A 231 -8.66 15.36 11.97
N ARG A 232 -9.60 15.97 12.71
CA ARG A 232 -10.58 16.92 12.19
C ARG A 232 -10.28 18.31 12.74
N GLU A 233 -10.53 19.29 11.88
CA GLU A 233 -10.61 20.73 12.13
C GLU A 233 -9.29 21.52 12.26
N ASN A 234 -8.97 22.24 11.18
CA ASN A 234 -8.98 23.69 11.28
C ASN A 234 -9.32 24.34 9.93
N THR A 235 -10.57 24.79 9.80
CA THR A 235 -10.95 25.88 8.89
C THR A 235 -12.08 26.65 9.58
N GLN A 236 -11.74 27.74 10.27
CA GLN A 236 -12.70 28.72 10.75
C GLN A 236 -12.85 29.85 9.72
N PRO A 237 -14.05 30.45 9.59
CA PRO A 237 -14.28 31.58 8.72
C PRO A 237 -14.12 32.93 9.45
N MET A 238 -13.74 33.95 8.67
CA MET A 238 -14.24 35.33 8.75
C MET A 238 -14.67 35.73 7.34
#